data_AF-A0A933NHU8-F1
#
_entry.id   AF-A0A933NHU8-F1
#
_cell.length_a   1.000
_cell.length_b   1.000
_cell.length_c   1.000
_cell.angle_alpha   90.00
_cell.angle_beta   90.00
_cell.angle_gamma   90.00
#
_symmetry.space_group_name_H-M   'P 1'
#
loop_
_entity.id
_entity.type
_entity.pdbx_description
1 polymer ?
#
loop_
_entity_poly.entity_id
_entity_poly.type
_entity_poly.pdbx_seq_one_letter_code
_entity_poly.pdbx_strand_id
1 'polypeptide(L)'
;MALHPENVHVLQHQWMHDDLSTITNAYPDHEDIQGPAGHNVPEVMTNFVPRTKLITSEDQMMPILAHAARGQGTVVRHVDWIEAGLLTQDTLGRFAYAEHPFNVALVLAMADELGIDRDFALKEMADHVVPDIGALKLYPRASIDGRTLEFASGMSANERKASVENWTRLQFDRQDPYRQPGVWVSTLVNNRSDRIPRSQQFAQVIVNDMLADRHFLIGDNLTGLVGYIRDAWTAMVAKVSLWGSDREGGGGEPGQVLRQQAVRQRIALEPAHLRARLEVMLSGLDASGRLAALADLWADPDALARRLVRVAAEPGGMDQAVASVVAHAAEGLTTLEEYQGLVRAVAEAGPAERGRTEREFKSLLWKWFSRKLVLVEDYHIKGDRLTRIIASHTPPGFLNRIMGVQNIKGPGLDFVYRWQAWDACRAACNRLRTQDPDEIAQGLSQLDEFTEFGILSEEYVLETIRGLRERPVARSEKIQTALDNLSRRHELAMKTVRHSLDKTERLGALAWIVSGVESLLETGDTIRRRKAADQIYEDLVHLRIGQARAVAELQALNKRQHGGWLLKRLRDLLGRLNLSRVDPGG
;
A
#
# COMPACT_ATOMS: atom_id res chain seq x y z
N MET A 1 13.50 0.83 -22.99
CA MET A 1 12.22 0.51 -23.67
C MET A 1 12.05 1.48 -24.81
N ALA A 2 11.99 0.99 -26.05
CA ALA A 2 11.61 1.81 -27.19
C ALA A 2 10.08 1.99 -27.13
N LEU A 3 9.63 3.24 -27.05
CA LEU A 3 8.20 3.60 -26.95
C LEU A 3 7.70 4.30 -28.21
N HIS A 4 8.56 5.11 -28.83
CA HIS A 4 8.23 5.77 -30.07
C HIS A 4 8.23 4.75 -31.22
N PRO A 5 7.23 4.76 -32.12
CA PRO A 5 7.11 3.76 -33.19
C PRO A 5 8.38 3.64 -34.04
N GLU A 6 9.01 4.78 -34.36
CA GLU A 6 10.27 4.83 -35.10
C GLU A 6 11.42 4.10 -34.39
N ASN A 7 11.52 4.27 -33.07
CA ASN A 7 12.57 3.61 -32.27
C ASN A 7 12.31 2.10 -32.18
N VAL A 8 11.05 1.68 -32.08
CA VAL A 8 10.67 0.27 -32.11
C VAL A 8 11.06 -0.35 -33.45
N HIS A 9 10.74 0.34 -34.55
CA HIS A 9 11.08 -0.10 -35.90
C HIS A 9 12.61 -0.23 -36.09
N VAL A 10 13.38 0.77 -35.68
CA VAL A 10 14.86 0.71 -35.74
C VAL A 10 15.39 -0.45 -34.91
N LEU A 11 14.87 -0.63 -33.69
CA LEU A 11 15.30 -1.69 -32.79
C LEU A 11 15.12 -3.07 -33.43
N GLN A 12 13.91 -3.40 -33.90
CA GLN A 12 13.60 -4.71 -34.47
C GLN A 12 14.25 -4.91 -35.86
N HIS A 13 14.15 -3.91 -36.75
CA HIS A 13 14.44 -4.10 -38.17
C HIS A 13 15.79 -3.57 -38.64
N GLN A 14 16.57 -2.89 -37.78
CA GLN A 14 17.89 -2.37 -38.14
C GLN A 14 18.99 -2.73 -37.14
N TRP A 15 18.66 -2.93 -35.85
CA TRP A 15 19.65 -3.21 -34.83
C TRP A 15 19.68 -4.69 -34.42
N MET A 16 18.56 -5.19 -33.88
CA MET A 16 18.49 -6.54 -33.34
C MET A 16 18.32 -7.59 -34.44
N HIS A 17 17.45 -7.31 -35.43
CA HIS A 17 17.11 -8.25 -36.49
C HIS A 17 16.65 -9.61 -35.96
N ASP A 18 15.83 -9.62 -34.90
CA ASP A 18 15.47 -10.87 -34.24
C ASP A 18 14.73 -11.82 -35.19
N ASP A 19 15.19 -13.07 -35.25
CA ASP A 19 14.53 -14.17 -35.98
C ASP A 19 13.29 -14.71 -35.25
N LEU A 20 13.12 -14.35 -33.98
CA LEU A 20 11.97 -14.72 -33.19
C LEU A 20 11.64 -13.56 -32.25
N SER A 21 10.42 -13.07 -32.33
CA SER A 21 9.92 -12.06 -31.40
C SER A 21 8.76 -12.63 -30.60
N THR A 22 8.65 -12.15 -29.36
CA THR A 22 7.53 -12.48 -28.48
C THR A 22 6.72 -11.24 -28.14
N ILE A 23 5.39 -11.37 -28.15
CA ILE A 23 4.48 -10.31 -27.69
C ILE A 23 3.58 -10.90 -26.60
N THR A 24 3.71 -10.39 -25.37
CA THR A 24 2.94 -10.90 -24.23
C THR A 24 1.51 -10.35 -24.19
N ASN A 25 1.38 -9.05 -24.41
CA ASN A 25 0.11 -8.32 -24.50
C ASN A 25 0.29 -7.01 -25.28
N ALA A 26 -0.82 -6.35 -25.61
CA ALA A 26 -0.91 -5.01 -26.16
C ALA A 26 -1.86 -4.14 -25.32
N TYR A 27 -1.72 -4.19 -23.99
CA TYR A 27 -2.56 -3.39 -23.09
C TYR A 27 -2.32 -1.89 -23.32
N PRO A 28 -3.37 -1.04 -23.18
CA PRO A 28 -3.19 0.40 -23.27
C PRO A 28 -2.20 0.92 -22.21
N ASP A 29 -0.98 1.23 -22.64
CA ASP A 29 0.08 1.86 -21.87
C ASP A 29 0.77 2.90 -22.77
N HIS A 30 1.29 3.96 -22.16
CA HIS A 30 1.99 5.03 -22.88
C HIS A 30 1.18 5.65 -24.05
N GLU A 31 -0.15 5.76 -23.92
CA GLU A 31 -1.05 6.35 -24.93
C GLU A 31 -0.69 7.81 -25.29
N ASP A 32 0.02 8.51 -24.40
CA ASP A 32 0.59 9.84 -24.66
C ASP A 32 1.68 9.83 -25.74
N ILE A 33 2.35 8.70 -25.94
CA ILE A 33 3.45 8.51 -26.90
C ILE A 33 3.00 7.66 -28.09
N GLN A 34 2.22 6.59 -27.83
CA GLN A 34 1.85 5.60 -28.83
C GLN A 34 0.58 5.97 -29.60
N GLY A 35 -0.24 6.89 -29.06
CA GLY A 35 -1.48 7.34 -29.65
C GLY A 35 -2.64 7.25 -28.65
N PRO A 36 -3.61 8.17 -28.73
CA PRO A 36 -4.61 8.39 -27.69
C PRO A 36 -5.70 7.32 -27.62
N ALA A 37 -5.73 6.38 -28.58
CA ALA A 37 -6.71 5.31 -28.60
C ALA A 37 -6.03 3.97 -28.36
N GLY A 38 -6.67 3.09 -27.59
CA GLY A 38 -6.13 1.78 -27.27
C GLY A 38 -5.78 0.87 -28.46
N HIS A 39 -6.28 1.16 -29.68
CA HIS A 39 -5.85 0.45 -30.90
C HIS A 39 -4.51 0.94 -31.46
N ASN A 40 -4.01 2.11 -31.04
CA ASN A 40 -2.71 2.60 -31.49
C ASN A 40 -1.57 1.81 -30.86
N VAL A 41 -1.71 1.35 -29.61
CA VAL A 41 -0.71 0.47 -28.98
C VAL A 41 -0.44 -0.79 -29.81
N PRO A 42 -1.44 -1.63 -30.17
CA PRO A 42 -1.18 -2.80 -31.00
C PRO A 42 -0.68 -2.45 -32.41
N GLU A 43 -1.06 -1.30 -32.99
CA GLU A 43 -0.45 -0.80 -34.24
C GLU A 43 1.06 -0.56 -34.07
N VAL A 44 1.48 0.09 -32.98
CA VAL A 44 2.90 0.27 -32.66
C VAL A 44 3.60 -1.08 -32.46
N MET A 45 2.95 -2.02 -31.76
CA MET A 45 3.49 -3.36 -31.54
C MET A 45 3.71 -4.15 -32.83
N THR A 46 3.04 -3.82 -33.94
CA THR A 46 3.31 -4.45 -35.24
C THR A 46 4.76 -4.23 -35.73
N ASN A 47 5.44 -3.19 -35.23
CA ASN A 47 6.85 -2.94 -35.55
C ASN A 47 7.80 -3.97 -34.89
N PHE A 48 7.33 -4.77 -33.93
CA PHE A 48 8.08 -5.90 -33.38
C PHE A 48 7.86 -7.20 -34.15
N VAL A 49 7.00 -7.23 -35.16
CA VAL A 49 6.77 -8.42 -35.98
C VAL A 49 8.05 -8.72 -36.78
N PRO A 50 8.69 -9.89 -36.56
CA PRO A 50 9.93 -10.25 -37.25
C PRO A 50 9.62 -10.82 -38.64
N ARG A 51 10.63 -11.04 -39.47
CA ARG A 51 10.43 -11.62 -40.84
C ARG A 51 10.07 -13.10 -40.83
N THR A 52 10.35 -13.77 -39.73
CA THR A 52 10.39 -15.24 -39.62
C THR A 52 9.25 -15.72 -38.74
N LYS A 53 9.33 -15.57 -37.40
CA LYS A 53 8.34 -16.14 -36.49
C LYS A 53 7.98 -15.21 -35.32
N LEU A 54 6.69 -14.96 -35.15
CA LEU A 54 6.12 -14.29 -33.99
C LEU A 54 5.45 -15.32 -33.08
N ILE A 55 5.78 -15.32 -31.80
CA ILE A 55 5.03 -16.06 -30.78
C ILE A 55 4.32 -15.05 -29.89
N THR A 56 3.01 -15.19 -29.68
CA THR A 56 2.25 -14.18 -28.94
C THR A 56 1.20 -14.81 -28.04
N SER A 57 1.04 -14.26 -26.84
CA SER A 57 -0.09 -14.56 -25.93
C SER A 57 -1.14 -13.45 -25.92
N GLU A 58 -0.93 -12.39 -26.71
CA GLU A 58 -1.95 -11.35 -26.92
C GLU A 58 -3.11 -11.92 -27.73
N ASP A 59 -4.32 -11.90 -27.16
CA ASP A 59 -5.53 -12.48 -27.75
C ASP A 59 -6.45 -11.41 -28.39
N GLN A 60 -6.65 -10.27 -27.72
CA GLN A 60 -7.63 -9.25 -28.13
C GLN A 60 -7.21 -8.56 -29.43
N MET A 61 -5.91 -8.33 -29.61
CA MET A 61 -5.35 -7.60 -30.74
C MET A 61 -4.78 -8.51 -31.83
N MET A 62 -5.05 -9.82 -31.76
CA MET A 62 -4.63 -10.79 -32.79
C MET A 62 -4.99 -10.39 -34.23
N PRO A 63 -6.16 -9.79 -34.53
CA PRO A 63 -6.46 -9.37 -35.90
C PRO A 63 -5.44 -8.37 -36.47
N ILE A 64 -4.94 -7.44 -35.66
CA ILE A 64 -3.95 -6.43 -36.06
C ILE A 64 -2.58 -7.10 -36.27
N LEU A 65 -2.13 -7.90 -35.30
CA LEU A 65 -0.84 -8.60 -35.37
C LEU A 65 -0.80 -9.59 -36.54
N ALA A 66 -1.88 -10.35 -36.77
CA ALA A 66 -1.97 -11.30 -37.87
C ALA A 66 -2.02 -10.61 -39.24
N HIS A 67 -2.62 -9.41 -39.34
CA HIS A 67 -2.57 -8.61 -40.57
C HIS A 67 -1.15 -8.18 -40.90
N ALA A 68 -0.42 -7.63 -39.91
CA ALA A 68 0.97 -7.22 -40.08
C ALA A 68 1.89 -8.40 -40.43
N ALA A 69 1.74 -9.54 -39.73
CA ALA A 69 2.49 -10.77 -39.99
C ALA A 69 2.30 -11.28 -41.42
N ARG A 70 1.05 -11.29 -41.93
CA ARG A 70 0.78 -11.66 -43.33
C ARG A 70 1.48 -10.72 -44.32
N GLY A 71 1.53 -9.43 -44.03
CA GLY A 71 2.23 -8.44 -44.86
C GLY A 71 3.75 -8.68 -44.94
N GLN A 72 4.34 -9.29 -43.92
CA GLN A 72 5.78 -9.57 -43.83
C GLN A 72 6.17 -11.03 -44.16
N GLY A 73 5.18 -11.92 -44.35
CA GLY A 73 5.42 -13.35 -44.53
C GLY A 73 5.78 -14.10 -43.24
N THR A 74 5.49 -13.50 -42.07
CA THR A 74 5.82 -14.02 -40.76
C THR A 74 4.88 -15.15 -40.34
N VAL A 75 5.43 -16.24 -39.82
CA VAL A 75 4.65 -17.31 -39.18
C VAL A 75 4.25 -16.88 -37.77
N VAL A 76 2.96 -16.98 -37.43
CA VAL A 76 2.46 -16.63 -36.09
C VAL A 76 2.08 -17.88 -35.31
N ARG A 77 2.63 -18.04 -34.11
CA ARG A 77 2.18 -19.00 -33.09
C ARG A 77 1.45 -18.24 -31.99
N HIS A 78 0.13 -18.40 -31.94
CA HIS A 78 -0.69 -17.82 -30.88
C HIS A 78 -0.80 -18.82 -29.71
N VAL A 79 -0.50 -18.34 -28.50
CA VAL A 79 -0.66 -19.08 -27.25
C VAL A 79 -2.00 -18.71 -26.66
N ASP A 80 -2.96 -19.62 -26.76
CA ASP A 80 -4.33 -19.38 -26.36
C ASP A 80 -4.59 -19.69 -24.87
N TRP A 81 -5.85 -19.49 -24.46
CA TRP A 81 -6.29 -19.74 -23.09
C TRP A 81 -6.23 -21.22 -22.69
N ILE A 82 -6.23 -22.16 -23.64
CA ILE A 82 -6.14 -23.60 -23.34
C ILE A 82 -4.72 -23.90 -22.89
N GLU A 83 -3.71 -23.45 -23.64
CA GLU A 83 -2.31 -23.65 -23.26
C GLU A 83 -1.99 -23.04 -21.88
N ALA A 84 -2.50 -21.84 -21.61
CA ALA A 84 -2.37 -21.20 -20.30
C ALA A 84 -3.18 -21.93 -19.20
N GLY A 85 -4.36 -22.43 -19.53
CA GLY A 85 -5.26 -23.13 -18.61
C GLY A 85 -4.81 -24.54 -18.24
N LEU A 86 -3.96 -25.16 -19.05
CA LEU A 86 -3.33 -26.46 -18.74
C LEU A 86 -2.27 -26.36 -17.62
N LEU A 87 -1.81 -25.15 -17.30
CA LEU A 87 -0.93 -24.92 -16.16
C LEU A 87 -1.73 -24.96 -14.86
N THR A 88 -1.71 -26.11 -14.22
CA THR A 88 -2.40 -26.36 -12.96
C THR A 88 -1.80 -25.54 -11.81
N GLN A 89 -2.59 -25.34 -10.74
CA GLN A 89 -2.17 -24.50 -9.60
C GLN A 89 -0.97 -25.07 -8.82
N ASP A 90 -0.84 -26.39 -8.75
CA ASP A 90 0.33 -27.08 -8.19
C ASP A 90 1.59 -26.85 -9.03
N THR A 91 1.47 -26.85 -10.36
CA THR A 91 2.56 -26.50 -11.28
C THR A 91 3.00 -25.06 -11.08
N LEU A 92 2.06 -24.11 -11.11
CA LEU A 92 2.34 -22.68 -10.89
C LEU A 92 2.86 -22.41 -9.47
N GLY A 93 2.44 -23.20 -8.49
CA GLY A 93 2.88 -23.10 -7.10
C GLY A 93 4.34 -23.48 -6.87
N ARG A 94 5.01 -24.10 -7.85
CA ARG A 94 6.46 -24.38 -7.77
C ARG A 94 7.32 -23.15 -8.02
N PHE A 95 6.80 -22.14 -8.72
CA PHE A 95 7.54 -20.91 -9.01
C PHE A 95 7.82 -20.12 -7.72
N ALA A 96 8.96 -19.43 -7.68
CA ALA A 96 9.36 -18.62 -6.52
C ALA A 96 8.41 -17.45 -6.20
N TYR A 97 7.51 -17.10 -7.12
CA TYR A 97 6.50 -16.06 -6.99
C TYR A 97 5.31 -16.32 -7.91
N ALA A 98 4.28 -15.48 -7.78
CA ALA A 98 3.02 -15.65 -8.49
C ALA A 98 3.15 -15.26 -9.98
N GLU A 99 3.55 -16.20 -10.83
CA GLU A 99 3.71 -15.96 -12.27
C GLU A 99 2.40 -15.96 -13.06
N HIS A 100 2.34 -15.20 -14.16
CA HIS A 100 1.14 -15.18 -15.00
C HIS A 100 1.11 -16.41 -15.92
N PRO A 101 0.01 -17.21 -15.96
CA PRO A 101 -0.02 -18.45 -16.74
C PRO A 101 0.28 -18.26 -18.23
N PHE A 102 -0.20 -17.16 -18.83
CA PHE A 102 0.10 -16.85 -20.23
C PHE A 102 1.58 -16.55 -20.47
N ASN A 103 2.30 -15.97 -19.52
CA ASN A 103 3.74 -15.73 -19.67
C ASN A 103 4.50 -17.05 -19.65
N VAL A 104 4.16 -17.96 -18.73
CA VAL A 104 4.76 -19.29 -18.67
C VAL A 104 4.45 -20.06 -19.95
N ALA A 105 3.20 -20.08 -20.39
CA ALA A 105 2.80 -20.75 -21.63
C ALA A 105 3.50 -20.17 -22.87
N LEU A 106 3.69 -18.84 -22.93
CA LEU A 106 4.44 -18.18 -23.98
C LEU A 106 5.91 -18.63 -24.03
N VAL A 107 6.57 -18.70 -22.88
CA VAL A 107 7.96 -19.19 -22.81
C VAL A 107 8.04 -20.67 -23.16
N LEU A 108 7.06 -21.49 -22.77
CA LEU A 108 7.00 -22.90 -23.19
C LEU A 108 6.81 -23.06 -24.70
N ALA A 109 6.00 -22.22 -25.33
CA ALA A 109 5.83 -22.18 -26.78
C ALA A 109 7.11 -21.76 -27.50
N MET A 110 7.87 -20.83 -26.91
CA MET A 110 9.18 -20.43 -27.40
C MET A 110 10.23 -21.53 -27.21
N ALA A 111 10.24 -22.21 -26.07
CA ALA A 111 11.16 -23.31 -25.79
C ALA A 111 10.99 -24.46 -26.80
N ASP A 112 9.74 -24.84 -27.08
CA ASP A 112 9.38 -25.84 -28.07
C ASP A 112 9.84 -25.45 -29.49
N GLU A 113 9.69 -24.17 -29.86
CA GLU A 113 10.22 -23.64 -31.13
C GLU A 113 11.75 -23.74 -31.23
N LEU A 114 12.45 -23.61 -30.10
CA LEU A 114 13.91 -23.74 -30.01
C LEU A 114 14.38 -25.20 -29.86
N GLY A 115 13.46 -26.17 -29.89
CA GLY A 115 13.77 -27.60 -29.72
C GLY A 115 14.12 -28.00 -28.29
N ILE A 116 13.73 -27.20 -27.30
CA ILE A 116 13.89 -27.49 -25.88
C ILE A 116 12.63 -28.22 -25.41
N ASP A 117 12.81 -29.37 -24.76
CA ASP A 117 11.71 -30.16 -24.19
C ASP A 117 10.86 -29.32 -23.23
N ARG A 118 9.54 -29.44 -23.35
CA ARG A 118 8.59 -28.60 -22.63
C ARG A 118 8.60 -28.85 -21.12
N ASP A 119 8.71 -30.12 -20.71
CA ASP A 119 8.74 -30.48 -19.29
C ASP A 119 10.06 -30.06 -18.64
N PHE A 120 11.17 -30.20 -19.37
CA PHE A 120 12.46 -29.67 -18.98
C PHE A 120 12.42 -28.14 -18.82
N ALA A 121 11.91 -27.40 -19.81
CA ALA A 121 11.81 -25.94 -19.73
C ALA A 121 10.92 -25.49 -18.56
N LEU A 122 9.78 -26.14 -18.34
CA LEU A 122 8.88 -25.85 -17.23
C LEU A 122 9.56 -26.07 -15.87
N LYS A 123 10.25 -27.21 -15.71
CA LYS A 123 11.00 -27.54 -14.50
C LYS A 123 12.10 -26.51 -14.25
N GLU A 124 12.93 -26.22 -15.24
CA GLU A 124 14.04 -25.27 -15.08
C GLU A 124 13.53 -23.85 -14.79
N MET A 125 12.42 -23.42 -15.41
CA MET A 125 11.80 -22.15 -15.06
C MET A 125 11.34 -22.12 -13.60
N ALA A 126 10.63 -23.15 -13.16
CA ALA A 126 10.12 -23.21 -11.80
C ALA A 126 11.24 -23.23 -10.75
N ASP A 127 12.34 -23.94 -11.03
CA ASP A 127 13.42 -24.18 -10.07
C ASP A 127 14.50 -23.07 -10.08
N HIS A 128 14.68 -22.35 -11.19
CA HIS A 128 15.85 -21.46 -11.38
C HIS A 128 15.52 -20.01 -11.75
N VAL A 129 14.27 -19.65 -12.05
CA VAL A 129 13.92 -18.25 -12.33
C VAL A 129 14.16 -17.37 -11.10
N VAL A 130 15.00 -16.36 -11.29
CA VAL A 130 15.21 -15.30 -10.30
C VAL A 130 14.20 -14.19 -10.58
N PRO A 131 13.26 -13.91 -9.66
CA PRO A 131 12.30 -12.82 -9.83
C PRO A 131 12.99 -11.48 -10.03
N ASP A 132 12.45 -10.68 -10.95
CA ASP A 132 12.69 -9.25 -10.93
C ASP A 132 12.27 -8.65 -9.59
N ILE A 133 12.98 -7.62 -9.13
CA ILE A 133 12.68 -6.92 -7.87
C ILE A 133 11.23 -6.42 -7.84
N GLY A 134 10.66 -6.11 -9.02
CA GLY A 134 9.28 -5.62 -9.17
C GLY A 134 8.22 -6.70 -9.39
N ALA A 135 8.59 -7.98 -9.53
CA ALA A 135 7.64 -9.06 -9.79
C ALA A 135 6.58 -9.17 -8.68
N LEU A 136 5.37 -9.62 -9.04
CA LEU A 136 4.28 -9.80 -8.08
C LEU A 136 4.66 -10.87 -7.05
N LYS A 137 5.08 -10.42 -5.87
CA LYS A 137 5.48 -11.29 -4.76
C LYS A 137 4.73 -10.92 -3.49
N LEU A 138 4.11 -11.92 -2.87
CA LEU A 138 3.57 -11.83 -1.52
C LEU A 138 4.65 -12.27 -0.53
N TYR A 139 5.11 -11.34 0.31
CA TYR A 139 6.12 -11.62 1.32
C TYR A 139 5.49 -12.27 2.56
N PRO A 140 6.26 -13.06 3.33
CA PRO A 140 5.77 -13.63 4.58
C PRO A 140 5.36 -12.55 5.58
N ARG A 141 4.34 -12.84 6.37
CA ARG A 141 3.85 -11.94 7.42
C ARG A 141 4.94 -11.62 8.44
N ALA A 142 5.06 -10.35 8.80
CA ALA A 142 5.98 -9.86 9.83
C ALA A 142 5.19 -9.28 11.02
N SER A 143 5.64 -9.56 12.24
CA SER A 143 5.09 -8.95 13.46
C SER A 143 5.85 -7.68 13.80
N ILE A 144 5.12 -6.64 14.19
CA ILE A 144 5.68 -5.36 14.64
C ILE A 144 4.73 -4.69 15.63
N ASP A 145 5.21 -4.39 16.84
CA ASP A 145 4.48 -3.65 17.87
C ASP A 145 3.03 -4.15 18.10
N GLY A 146 2.85 -5.48 18.19
CA GLY A 146 1.53 -6.11 18.37
C GLY A 146 0.62 -6.05 17.13
N ARG A 147 1.18 -5.81 15.94
CA ARG A 147 0.49 -5.82 14.65
C ARG A 147 1.12 -6.85 13.74
N THR A 148 0.40 -7.27 12.71
CA THR A 148 0.95 -8.12 11.66
C THR A 148 0.88 -7.39 10.33
N LEU A 149 1.99 -7.31 9.60
CA LEU A 149 2.04 -6.73 8.26
C LEU A 149 2.22 -7.84 7.23
N GLU A 150 1.52 -7.74 6.11
CA GLU A 150 1.63 -8.61 4.92
C GLU A 150 1.79 -7.72 3.70
N PHE A 151 2.93 -7.80 3.02
CA PHE A 151 3.22 -6.95 1.87
C PHE A 151 3.20 -7.73 0.56
N ALA A 152 2.46 -7.21 -0.41
CA ALA A 152 2.47 -7.63 -1.80
C ALA A 152 3.17 -6.58 -2.66
N SER A 153 4.28 -6.95 -3.30
CA SER A 153 4.99 -6.07 -4.24
C SER A 153 4.30 -6.12 -5.61
N GLY A 154 3.32 -5.26 -5.87
CA GLY A 154 2.66 -5.11 -7.17
C GLY A 154 3.20 -3.92 -8.00
N MET A 155 4.32 -3.32 -7.60
CA MET A 155 4.79 -2.01 -8.10
C MET A 155 5.34 -2.02 -9.53
N SER A 156 5.58 -3.20 -10.12
CA SER A 156 5.97 -3.28 -11.53
C SER A 156 4.79 -3.20 -12.49
N ALA A 157 3.56 -3.43 -12.03
CA ALA A 157 2.39 -3.14 -12.84
C ALA A 157 2.32 -1.63 -13.08
N ASN A 158 2.46 -1.23 -14.35
CA ASN A 158 2.59 0.17 -14.75
C ASN A 158 1.29 0.75 -15.33
N GLU A 159 0.25 -0.06 -15.46
CA GLU A 159 -1.05 0.32 -16.01
C GLU A 159 -2.22 -0.24 -15.17
N ARG A 160 -3.44 0.26 -15.42
CA ARG A 160 -4.63 0.00 -14.61
C ARG A 160 -5.05 -1.48 -14.58
N LYS A 161 -5.14 -2.15 -15.72
CA LYS A 161 -5.61 -3.53 -15.88
C LYS A 161 -4.75 -4.49 -15.04
N ALA A 162 -3.44 -4.55 -15.23
CA ALA A 162 -2.53 -5.40 -14.46
C ALA A 162 -2.51 -5.03 -12.97
N SER A 163 -2.63 -3.75 -12.63
CA SER A 163 -2.73 -3.33 -11.22
C SER A 163 -4.00 -3.88 -10.55
N VAL A 164 -5.14 -3.85 -11.25
CA VAL A 164 -6.42 -4.39 -10.78
C VAL A 164 -6.43 -5.92 -10.80
N GLU A 165 -5.80 -6.54 -11.79
CA GLU A 165 -5.59 -7.99 -11.85
C GLU A 165 -4.74 -8.47 -10.66
N ASN A 166 -3.65 -7.78 -10.32
CA ASN A 166 -2.84 -8.07 -9.13
C ASN A 166 -3.65 -7.94 -7.83
N TRP A 167 -4.45 -6.88 -7.72
CA TRP A 167 -5.36 -6.66 -6.60
C TRP A 167 -6.36 -7.80 -6.42
N THR A 168 -6.96 -8.26 -7.53
CA THR A 168 -7.94 -9.35 -7.55
C THR A 168 -7.30 -10.71 -7.32
N ARG A 169 -6.14 -10.96 -7.93
CA ARG A 169 -5.39 -12.22 -7.80
C ARG A 169 -4.96 -12.49 -6.36
N LEU A 170 -4.57 -11.44 -5.64
CA LEU A 170 -4.26 -11.51 -4.22
C LEU A 170 -5.49 -11.29 -3.32
N GLN A 171 -6.71 -11.32 -3.89
CA GLN A 171 -7.98 -11.29 -3.19
C GLN A 171 -8.17 -10.06 -2.29
N PHE A 172 -7.61 -8.92 -2.65
CA PHE A 172 -7.83 -7.68 -1.90
C PHE A 172 -9.27 -7.15 -2.11
N ASP A 173 -9.86 -7.38 -3.29
CA ASP A 173 -11.24 -7.06 -3.65
C ASP A 173 -12.28 -7.83 -2.82
N ARG A 174 -11.91 -9.00 -2.30
CA ARG A 174 -12.80 -9.89 -1.51
C ARG A 174 -12.71 -9.67 0.00
N GLN A 175 -11.89 -8.71 0.46
CA GLN A 175 -11.70 -8.44 1.89
C GLN A 175 -12.88 -7.65 2.48
N ASP A 176 -13.78 -8.35 3.16
CA ASP A 176 -14.95 -7.78 3.84
C ASP A 176 -14.59 -7.33 5.28
N PRO A 177 -14.57 -6.00 5.57
CA PRO A 177 -14.17 -5.47 6.88
C PRO A 177 -15.18 -5.76 8.00
N TYR A 178 -16.39 -6.23 7.69
CA TYR A 178 -17.43 -6.54 8.68
C TYR A 178 -17.38 -8.01 9.09
N ARG A 179 -17.05 -8.90 8.14
CA ARG A 179 -16.82 -10.33 8.42
C ARG A 179 -15.41 -10.62 8.93
N GLN A 180 -14.45 -9.77 8.57
CA GLN A 180 -13.05 -9.89 8.95
C GLN A 180 -12.58 -8.60 9.66
N PRO A 181 -13.11 -8.30 10.86
CA PRO A 181 -12.87 -7.03 11.54
C PRO A 181 -11.40 -6.81 11.94
N GLY A 182 -10.56 -7.85 11.93
CA GLY A 182 -9.12 -7.77 12.20
C GLY A 182 -8.22 -7.68 10.97
N VAL A 183 -8.78 -7.51 9.77
CA VAL A 183 -8.00 -7.28 8.55
C VAL A 183 -8.09 -5.82 8.13
N TRP A 184 -6.93 -5.17 8.10
CA TRP A 184 -6.71 -3.83 7.58
C TRP A 184 -6.16 -3.92 6.15
N VAL A 185 -6.62 -3.07 5.25
CA VAL A 185 -6.17 -3.04 3.85
C VAL A 185 -5.52 -1.71 3.55
N SER A 186 -4.29 -1.74 3.04
CA SER A 186 -3.55 -0.55 2.65
C SER A 186 -3.00 -0.63 1.23
N THR A 187 -2.78 0.52 0.60
CA THR A 187 -1.91 0.62 -0.59
C THR A 187 -0.66 1.43 -0.27
N LEU A 188 0.46 1.06 -0.86
CA LEU A 188 1.68 1.88 -0.91
C LEU A 188 1.88 2.35 -2.35
N VAL A 189 1.58 3.63 -2.63
CA VAL A 189 1.64 4.24 -3.95
C VAL A 189 2.95 5.01 -4.09
N ASN A 190 3.82 4.59 -5.00
CA ASN A 190 5.11 5.24 -5.22
C ASN A 190 5.14 6.12 -6.48
N ASN A 191 4.88 7.40 -6.25
CA ASN A 191 4.71 8.35 -7.34
C ASN A 191 6.05 8.79 -7.94
N ARG A 192 5.97 9.22 -9.20
CA ARG A 192 7.09 9.77 -9.97
C ARG A 192 6.70 11.06 -10.70
N SER A 193 7.48 12.12 -10.53
CA SER A 193 7.24 13.44 -11.11
C SER A 193 7.46 13.45 -12.62
N ASP A 194 8.37 12.60 -13.10
CA ASP A 194 8.69 12.44 -14.52
C ASP A 194 7.69 11.57 -15.29
N ARG A 195 6.57 11.15 -14.67
CA ARG A 195 5.56 10.25 -15.28
C ARG A 195 4.13 10.72 -15.05
N ILE A 196 3.82 11.95 -15.46
CA ILE A 196 2.51 12.60 -15.22
C ILE A 196 1.30 11.78 -15.71
N PRO A 197 1.24 11.27 -16.95
CA PRO A 197 0.08 10.49 -17.41
C PRO A 197 -0.18 9.25 -16.55
N ARG A 198 0.89 8.60 -16.08
CA ARG A 198 0.79 7.46 -15.16
C ARG A 198 0.27 7.88 -13.79
N SER A 199 0.71 9.02 -13.25
CA SER A 199 0.16 9.55 -12.00
C SER A 199 -1.35 9.82 -12.11
N GLN A 200 -1.82 10.32 -13.25
CA GLN A 200 -3.25 10.51 -13.51
C GLN A 200 -4.01 9.18 -13.60
N GLN A 201 -3.45 8.19 -14.29
CA GLN A 201 -4.05 6.85 -14.38
C GLN A 201 -4.15 6.20 -13.00
N PHE A 202 -3.08 6.21 -12.20
CA PHE A 202 -3.09 5.62 -10.86
C PHE A 202 -3.99 6.39 -9.87
N ALA A 203 -4.16 7.70 -10.04
CA ALA A 203 -5.16 8.44 -9.29
C ALA A 203 -6.58 7.89 -9.53
N GLN A 204 -6.90 7.50 -10.76
CA GLN A 204 -8.17 6.85 -11.08
C GLN A 204 -8.25 5.44 -10.47
N VAL A 205 -7.17 4.68 -10.47
CA VAL A 205 -7.10 3.34 -9.85
C VAL A 205 -7.39 3.42 -8.35
N ILE A 206 -6.77 4.36 -7.64
CA ILE A 206 -6.97 4.58 -6.20
C ILE A 206 -8.44 4.91 -5.90
N VAL A 207 -9.07 5.77 -6.70
CA VAL A 207 -10.45 6.23 -6.46
C VAL A 207 -11.48 5.16 -6.84
N ASN A 208 -11.31 4.50 -7.98
CA ASN A 208 -12.35 3.68 -8.58
C ASN A 208 -12.23 2.20 -8.21
N ASP A 209 -11.00 1.68 -8.07
CA ASP A 209 -10.74 0.25 -8.05
C ASP A 209 -10.22 -0.25 -6.68
N MET A 210 -9.39 0.53 -5.98
CA MET A 210 -8.71 0.08 -4.75
C MET A 210 -9.43 0.52 -3.47
N LEU A 211 -10.36 -0.31 -3.00
CA LEU A 211 -11.05 -0.09 -1.72
C LEU A 211 -10.11 -0.41 -0.53
N ALA A 212 -9.40 0.60 -0.01
CA ALA A 212 -8.49 0.45 1.12
C ALA A 212 -8.92 1.27 2.35
N ASP A 213 -8.39 0.90 3.52
CA ASP A 213 -8.51 1.65 4.77
C ASP A 213 -7.50 2.81 4.83
N ARG A 214 -6.33 2.65 4.18
CA ARG A 214 -5.28 3.68 4.01
C ARG A 214 -4.58 3.60 2.65
N HIS A 215 -4.18 4.76 2.13
CA HIS A 215 -3.32 4.90 0.96
C HIS A 215 -2.08 5.71 1.35
N PHE A 216 -0.94 5.04 1.47
CA PHE A 216 0.35 5.69 1.71
C PHE A 216 0.92 6.18 0.40
N LEU A 217 1.10 7.50 0.27
CA LEU A 217 1.66 8.14 -0.91
C LEU A 217 3.12 8.51 -0.62
N ILE A 218 4.05 7.89 -1.35
CA ILE A 218 5.49 8.08 -1.24
C ILE A 218 6.09 8.47 -2.60
N GLY A 219 7.35 8.89 -2.61
CA GLY A 219 8.04 9.33 -3.82
C GLY A 219 7.99 10.85 -3.96
N ASP A 220 8.02 11.35 -5.19
CA ASP A 220 8.05 12.78 -5.50
C ASP A 220 6.71 13.27 -6.08
N ASN A 221 6.54 14.60 -6.18
CA ASN A 221 5.33 15.26 -6.69
C ASN A 221 4.01 14.76 -6.04
N LEU A 222 4.01 14.52 -4.73
CA LEU A 222 2.83 14.05 -4.00
C LEU A 222 1.68 15.06 -4.07
N THR A 223 1.98 16.36 -4.03
CA THR A 223 0.99 17.43 -4.21
C THR A 223 0.29 17.34 -5.56
N GLY A 224 1.04 17.02 -6.63
CA GLY A 224 0.46 16.78 -7.95
C GLY A 224 -0.42 15.54 -7.97
N LEU A 225 0.03 14.42 -7.39
CA LEU A 225 -0.75 13.20 -7.28
C LEU A 225 -2.06 13.41 -6.52
N VAL A 226 -2.04 14.13 -5.38
CA VAL A 226 -3.26 14.47 -4.63
C VAL A 226 -4.23 15.32 -5.48
N GLY A 227 -3.70 16.22 -6.31
CA GLY A 227 -4.48 16.96 -7.30
C GLY A 227 -5.21 16.02 -8.26
N TYR A 228 -4.50 15.08 -8.87
CA TYR A 228 -5.09 14.09 -9.78
C TYR A 228 -6.09 13.17 -9.09
N ILE A 229 -5.84 12.77 -7.84
CA ILE A 229 -6.79 11.98 -7.01
C ILE A 229 -8.07 12.77 -6.81
N ARG A 230 -7.98 14.08 -6.55
CA ARG A 230 -9.14 14.95 -6.39
C ARG A 230 -9.93 15.10 -7.69
N ASP A 231 -9.25 15.19 -8.83
CA ASP A 231 -9.91 15.27 -10.14
C ASP A 231 -10.65 13.96 -10.45
N ALA A 232 -9.99 12.82 -10.25
CA ALA A 232 -10.59 11.49 -10.39
C ALA A 232 -11.77 11.30 -9.42
N TRP A 233 -11.65 11.75 -8.17
CA TRP A 233 -12.73 11.75 -7.19
C TRP A 233 -13.91 12.59 -7.64
N THR A 234 -13.66 13.79 -8.16
CA THR A 234 -14.71 14.71 -8.64
C THR A 234 -15.48 14.08 -9.79
N ALA A 235 -14.78 13.43 -10.73
CA ALA A 235 -15.40 12.70 -11.83
C ALA A 235 -16.22 11.49 -11.36
N MET A 236 -15.74 10.76 -10.34
CA MET A 236 -16.44 9.62 -9.75
C MET A 236 -17.71 10.06 -9.01
N VAL A 237 -17.61 11.02 -8.09
CA VAL A 237 -18.73 11.46 -7.24
C VAL A 237 -19.82 12.20 -8.03
N ALA A 238 -19.48 12.78 -9.20
CA ALA A 238 -20.46 13.35 -10.12
C ALA A 238 -21.46 12.30 -10.66
N LYS A 239 -21.04 11.03 -10.77
CA LYS A 239 -21.87 9.91 -11.24
C LYS A 239 -22.73 9.29 -10.13
N VAL A 240 -22.50 9.66 -8.88
CA VAL A 240 -23.23 9.12 -7.72
C VAL A 240 -24.30 10.12 -7.30
N SER A 241 -25.54 9.65 -7.08
CA SER A 241 -26.61 10.46 -6.52
C SER A 241 -27.56 9.65 -5.65
N LEU A 242 -28.01 10.22 -4.53
CA LEU A 242 -28.95 9.57 -3.62
C LEU A 242 -30.36 9.44 -4.23
N TRP A 243 -30.76 10.41 -5.05
CA TRP A 243 -32.10 10.48 -5.66
C TRP A 243 -32.05 10.56 -7.20
N GLY A 244 -30.94 10.16 -7.81
CA GLY A 244 -30.79 10.19 -9.27
C GLY A 244 -31.74 9.20 -9.96
N SER A 245 -32.36 9.61 -11.06
CA SER A 245 -33.10 8.71 -11.96
C SER A 245 -32.11 7.96 -12.86
N ASP A 246 -32.23 6.63 -12.90
CA ASP A 246 -31.43 5.69 -13.71
C ASP A 246 -30.75 6.30 -14.94
N ARG A 247 -29.44 6.55 -14.81
CA ARG A 247 -28.51 6.57 -15.94
C ARG A 247 -27.36 5.65 -15.59
N GLU A 248 -27.50 4.40 -16.01
CA GLU A 248 -26.46 3.36 -16.11
C GLU A 248 -25.77 2.89 -14.81
N GLY A 249 -26.34 3.19 -13.63
CA GLY A 249 -25.81 2.74 -12.35
C GLY A 249 -26.84 2.66 -11.24
N GLY A 250 -27.85 1.80 -11.40
CA GLY A 250 -28.74 1.31 -10.35
C GLY A 250 -29.49 2.38 -9.54
N GLY A 251 -30.71 2.72 -9.97
CA GLY A 251 -31.73 3.38 -9.17
C GLY A 251 -32.11 2.51 -7.96
N GLY A 252 -31.33 2.62 -6.89
CA GLY A 252 -31.63 2.05 -5.58
C GLY A 252 -32.32 3.08 -4.68
N GLU A 253 -32.94 2.61 -3.60
CA GLU A 253 -33.42 3.54 -2.58
C GLU A 253 -32.25 4.39 -2.03
N PRO A 254 -32.46 5.68 -1.71
CA PRO A 254 -31.40 6.58 -1.24
C PRO A 254 -30.54 6.00 -0.11
N GLY A 255 -31.16 5.27 0.82
CA GLY A 255 -30.47 4.57 1.90
C GLY A 255 -29.53 3.45 1.42
N GLN A 256 -29.89 2.74 0.35
CA GLN A 256 -29.05 1.71 -0.27
C GLN A 256 -27.83 2.34 -0.96
N VAL A 257 -28.02 3.44 -1.69
CA VAL A 257 -26.92 4.19 -2.33
C VAL A 257 -25.94 4.68 -1.26
N LEU A 258 -26.45 5.30 -0.20
CA LEU A 258 -25.64 5.75 0.94
C LEU A 258 -24.86 4.58 1.56
N ARG A 259 -25.54 3.46 1.85
CA ARG A 259 -24.91 2.26 2.43
C ARG A 259 -23.81 1.72 1.51
N GLN A 260 -24.06 1.61 0.21
CA GLN A 260 -23.08 1.10 -0.75
C GLN A 260 -21.81 1.97 -0.77
N GLN A 261 -21.97 3.31 -0.78
CA GLN A 261 -20.83 4.20 -0.75
C GLN A 261 -20.09 4.17 0.59
N ALA A 262 -20.80 4.05 1.71
CA ALA A 262 -20.18 3.88 3.02
C ALA A 262 -19.37 2.57 3.14
N VAL A 263 -19.87 1.46 2.57
CA VAL A 263 -19.14 0.19 2.45
C VAL A 263 -17.88 0.36 1.60
N ARG A 264 -17.96 1.05 0.46
CA ARG A 264 -16.76 1.40 -0.35
C ARG A 264 -15.75 2.23 0.45
N GLN A 265 -16.22 3.05 1.39
CA GLN A 265 -15.34 3.77 2.31
C GLN A 265 -14.81 2.93 3.48
N ARG A 266 -15.23 1.65 3.63
CA ARG A 266 -14.77 0.71 4.67
C ARG A 266 -14.96 1.24 6.11
N ILE A 267 -15.94 2.12 6.31
CA ILE A 267 -16.28 2.65 7.64
C ILE A 267 -17.23 1.69 8.39
N ALA A 268 -17.27 1.83 9.71
CA ALA A 268 -18.25 1.11 10.53
C ALA A 268 -19.65 1.70 10.33
N LEU A 269 -20.64 0.85 10.11
CA LEU A 269 -22.03 1.26 9.85
C LEU A 269 -22.96 1.05 11.05
N GLU A 270 -22.52 0.25 12.02
CA GLU A 270 -23.32 -0.21 13.15
C GLU A 270 -22.43 -0.31 14.40
N PRO A 271 -23.01 -0.16 15.61
CA PRO A 271 -22.28 -0.34 16.88
C PRO A 271 -21.49 -1.65 16.97
N ALA A 272 -22.08 -2.75 16.48
CA ALA A 272 -21.45 -4.07 16.50
C ALA A 272 -20.11 -4.09 15.74
N HIS A 273 -19.99 -3.33 14.64
CA HIS A 273 -18.75 -3.24 13.88
C HIS A 273 -17.62 -2.55 14.69
N LEU A 274 -17.94 -1.50 15.45
CA LEU A 274 -16.95 -0.83 16.30
C LEU A 274 -16.55 -1.71 17.48
N ARG A 275 -17.52 -2.36 18.14
CA ARG A 275 -17.25 -3.31 19.22
C ARG A 275 -16.32 -4.43 18.74
N ALA A 276 -16.60 -5.04 17.59
CA ALA A 276 -15.76 -6.10 17.02
C ALA A 276 -14.33 -5.61 16.68
N ARG A 277 -14.17 -4.41 16.10
CA ARG A 277 -12.84 -3.83 15.86
C ARG A 277 -12.09 -3.58 17.17
N LEU A 278 -12.78 -3.10 18.20
CA LEU A 278 -12.20 -2.86 19.52
C LEU A 278 -11.79 -4.17 20.21
N GLU A 279 -12.59 -5.23 20.11
CA GLU A 279 -12.21 -6.57 20.61
C GLU A 279 -10.89 -7.06 20.00
N VAL A 280 -10.71 -6.91 18.68
CA VAL A 280 -9.44 -7.25 18.00
C VAL A 280 -8.29 -6.40 18.53
N MET A 281 -8.49 -5.08 18.65
CA MET A 281 -7.46 -4.18 19.19
C MET A 281 -7.02 -4.56 20.61
N LEU A 282 -7.98 -4.89 21.47
CA LEU A 282 -7.72 -5.27 22.86
C LEU A 282 -7.01 -6.64 22.94
N SER A 283 -7.38 -7.59 22.07
CA SER A 283 -6.68 -8.87 21.97
C SER A 283 -5.21 -8.70 21.51
N GLY A 284 -4.94 -7.69 20.67
CA GLY A 284 -3.58 -7.34 20.25
C GLY A 284 -2.72 -6.74 21.38
N LEU A 285 -3.35 -6.13 22.39
CA LEU A 285 -2.68 -5.63 23.59
C LEU A 285 -2.48 -6.71 24.66
N ASP A 286 -3.44 -7.64 24.77
CA ASP A 286 -3.47 -8.67 25.81
C ASP A 286 -4.07 -9.96 25.28
N ALA A 287 -3.21 -10.91 24.92
CA ALA A 287 -3.64 -12.23 24.47
C ALA A 287 -4.30 -13.07 25.59
N SER A 288 -4.17 -12.68 26.86
CA SER A 288 -4.79 -13.39 28.00
C SER A 288 -6.30 -13.15 28.12
N GLY A 289 -6.85 -12.17 27.38
CA GLY A 289 -8.28 -11.87 27.34
C GLY A 289 -8.80 -11.03 28.51
N ARG A 290 -7.93 -10.56 29.43
CA ARG A 290 -8.35 -9.71 30.57
C ARG A 290 -8.94 -8.39 30.10
N LEU A 291 -8.51 -7.90 28.95
CA LEU A 291 -9.01 -6.65 28.38
C LEU A 291 -10.31 -6.78 27.60
N ALA A 292 -10.80 -7.99 27.29
CA ALA A 292 -11.93 -8.19 26.38
C ALA A 292 -13.21 -7.45 26.80
N ALA A 293 -13.49 -7.37 28.11
CA ALA A 293 -14.65 -6.67 28.66
C ALA A 293 -14.63 -5.14 28.39
N LEU A 294 -13.47 -4.55 28.08
CA LEU A 294 -13.38 -3.14 27.72
C LEU A 294 -13.96 -2.83 26.33
N ALA A 295 -14.25 -3.85 25.52
CA ALA A 295 -14.90 -3.66 24.22
C ALA A 295 -16.29 -3.02 24.33
N ASP A 296 -16.97 -3.19 25.47
CA ASP A 296 -18.28 -2.56 25.72
C ASP A 296 -18.19 -1.03 25.88
N LEU A 297 -16.97 -0.50 26.04
CA LEU A 297 -16.68 0.95 26.03
C LEU A 297 -16.51 1.52 24.62
N TRP A 298 -16.92 0.82 23.57
CA TRP A 298 -16.81 1.28 22.17
C TRP A 298 -17.43 2.67 21.93
N ALA A 299 -18.44 3.05 22.73
CA ALA A 299 -19.13 4.34 22.65
C ALA A 299 -18.51 5.46 23.51
N ASP A 300 -17.52 5.15 24.36
CA ASP A 300 -16.85 6.12 25.23
C ASP A 300 -15.32 5.92 25.20
N PRO A 301 -14.64 6.45 24.16
CA PRO A 301 -13.18 6.41 24.05
C PRO A 301 -12.45 7.03 25.24
N ASP A 302 -13.06 8.00 25.93
CA ASP A 302 -12.46 8.64 27.11
C ASP A 302 -12.49 7.70 28.33
N ALA A 303 -13.59 6.97 28.54
CA ALA A 303 -13.66 5.93 29.57
C ALA A 303 -12.72 4.76 29.25
N LEU A 304 -12.65 4.36 27.98
CA LEU A 304 -11.71 3.35 27.49
C LEU A 304 -10.26 3.76 27.82
N ALA A 305 -9.87 5.01 27.50
CA ALA A 305 -8.54 5.54 27.80
C ALA A 305 -8.23 5.49 29.30
N ARG A 306 -9.15 5.97 30.15
CA ARG A 306 -8.98 5.94 31.62
C ARG A 306 -8.80 4.52 32.16
N ARG A 307 -9.45 3.52 31.56
CA ARG A 307 -9.36 2.12 31.99
C ARG A 307 -8.10 1.45 31.50
N LEU A 308 -7.72 1.65 30.23
CA LEU A 308 -6.49 1.11 29.67
C LEU A 308 -5.25 1.64 30.40
N VAL A 309 -5.17 2.93 30.72
CA VAL A 309 -4.05 3.51 31.48
C VAL A 309 -3.91 2.87 32.87
N ARG A 310 -5.02 2.53 33.53
CA ARG A 310 -4.97 1.86 34.84
C ARG A 310 -4.47 0.42 34.76
N VAL A 311 -4.72 -0.26 33.63
CA VAL A 311 -4.25 -1.64 33.41
C VAL A 311 -2.82 -1.68 32.88
N ALA A 312 -2.40 -0.66 32.11
CA ALA A 312 -1.06 -0.51 31.56
C ALA A 312 -0.03 0.08 32.54
N ALA A 313 -0.42 0.38 33.79
CA ALA A 313 0.47 0.92 34.82
C ALA A 313 1.49 -0.09 35.39
N GLU A 314 1.58 -1.29 34.81
CA GLU A 314 2.68 -2.23 35.03
C GLU A 314 3.89 -1.83 34.14
N PRO A 315 5.15 -1.96 34.60
CA PRO A 315 6.30 -1.39 33.88
C PRO A 315 6.57 -2.11 32.55
N GLY A 316 6.21 -1.49 31.42
CA GLY A 316 6.65 -1.94 30.09
C GLY A 316 5.81 -1.42 28.91
N GLY A 317 6.33 -0.45 28.15
CA GLY A 317 6.06 -0.22 26.71
C GLY A 317 4.64 0.00 26.17
N MET A 318 3.57 -0.12 26.97
CA MET A 318 2.17 -0.16 26.49
C MET A 318 1.59 1.20 26.10
N ASP A 319 2.25 2.32 26.39
CA ASP A 319 1.67 3.66 26.23
C ASP A 319 1.30 4.00 24.77
N GLN A 320 2.17 3.66 23.81
CA GLN A 320 1.93 3.97 22.39
C GLN A 320 0.83 3.09 21.79
N ALA A 321 0.79 1.81 22.18
CA ALA A 321 -0.23 0.87 21.71
C ALA A 321 -1.61 1.23 22.30
N VAL A 322 -1.67 1.60 23.58
CA VAL A 322 -2.90 2.12 24.22
C VAL A 322 -3.38 3.41 23.54
N ALA A 323 -2.48 4.37 23.28
CA ALA A 323 -2.84 5.59 22.57
C ALA A 323 -3.40 5.31 21.17
N SER A 324 -2.84 4.33 20.46
CA SER A 324 -3.32 3.89 19.15
C SER A 324 -4.72 3.27 19.22
N VAL A 325 -5.01 2.41 20.20
CA VAL A 325 -6.36 1.84 20.39
C VAL A 325 -7.40 2.93 20.62
N VAL A 326 -7.11 3.88 21.51
CA VAL A 326 -8.03 5.00 21.82
C VAL A 326 -8.26 5.88 20.59
N ALA A 327 -7.21 6.20 19.84
CA ALA A 327 -7.31 7.01 18.63
C ALA A 327 -8.20 6.33 17.57
N HIS A 328 -8.01 5.03 17.31
CA HIS A 328 -8.84 4.30 16.36
C HIS A 328 -10.29 4.12 16.83
N ALA A 329 -10.52 3.92 18.14
CA ALA A 329 -11.87 3.88 18.70
C ALA A 329 -12.60 5.22 18.51
N ALA A 330 -11.93 6.34 18.78
CA ALA A 330 -12.51 7.68 18.61
C ALA A 330 -12.79 8.02 17.12
N GLU A 331 -11.87 7.67 16.22
CA GLU A 331 -12.08 7.82 14.77
C GLU A 331 -13.27 6.99 14.29
N GLY A 332 -13.36 5.74 14.73
CA GLY A 332 -14.47 4.84 14.43
C GLY A 332 -15.81 5.38 14.91
N LEU A 333 -15.89 5.87 16.14
CA LEU A 333 -17.11 6.47 16.70
C LEU A 333 -17.54 7.71 15.89
N THR A 334 -16.59 8.60 15.59
CA THR A 334 -16.86 9.82 14.81
C THR A 334 -17.46 9.48 13.44
N THR A 335 -16.88 8.50 12.73
CA THR A 335 -17.37 8.11 11.39
C THR A 335 -18.72 7.39 11.45
N LEU A 336 -18.99 6.61 12.50
CA LEU A 336 -20.30 6.01 12.73
C LEU A 336 -21.38 7.06 13.00
N GLU A 337 -21.10 8.05 13.84
CA GLU A 337 -22.04 9.14 14.15
C GLU A 337 -22.35 9.98 12.90
N GLU A 338 -21.32 10.30 12.11
CA GLU A 338 -21.44 10.96 10.81
C GLU A 338 -22.36 10.16 9.85
N TYR A 339 -22.13 8.84 9.74
CA TYR A 339 -22.94 7.95 8.90
C TYR A 339 -24.40 7.90 9.37
N GLN A 340 -24.63 7.68 10.67
CA GLN A 340 -25.98 7.59 11.24
C GLN A 340 -26.73 8.93 11.14
N GLY A 341 -26.03 10.06 11.30
CA GLY A 341 -26.58 11.39 11.08
C GLY A 341 -27.10 11.54 9.65
N LEU A 342 -26.31 11.12 8.67
CA LEU A 342 -26.71 11.18 7.27
C LEU A 342 -27.83 10.19 6.93
N VAL A 343 -27.84 8.98 7.53
CA VAL A 343 -28.96 8.03 7.39
C VAL A 343 -30.28 8.67 7.82
N ARG A 344 -30.31 9.33 8.98
CA ARG A 344 -31.49 10.07 9.47
C ARG A 344 -31.89 11.20 8.51
N ALA A 345 -30.92 12.01 8.10
CA ALA A 345 -31.16 13.11 7.17
C ALA A 345 -31.71 12.65 5.81
N VAL A 346 -31.28 11.48 5.31
CA VAL A 346 -31.79 10.89 4.07
C VAL A 346 -33.21 10.35 4.24
N ALA A 347 -33.52 9.72 5.38
CA ALA A 347 -34.85 9.21 5.67
C ALA A 347 -35.90 10.32 5.86
N GLU A 348 -35.49 11.45 6.44
CA GLU A 348 -36.36 12.58 6.77
C GLU A 348 -36.49 13.61 5.63
N ALA A 349 -35.59 13.59 4.62
CA ALA A 349 -35.52 14.63 3.60
C ALA A 349 -36.77 14.69 2.67
N GLY A 350 -37.53 15.77 2.80
CA GLY A 350 -38.56 16.16 1.83
C GLY A 350 -37.96 16.73 0.54
N PRO A 351 -38.78 16.95 -0.52
CA PRO A 351 -38.29 17.41 -1.83
C PRO A 351 -37.43 18.68 -1.79
N ALA A 352 -37.72 19.61 -0.88
CA ALA A 352 -36.95 20.86 -0.71
C ALA A 352 -35.57 20.66 -0.06
N GLU A 353 -35.39 19.61 0.75
CA GLU A 353 -34.16 19.36 1.52
C GLU A 353 -33.18 18.46 0.77
N ARG A 354 -33.66 17.64 -0.19
CA ARG A 354 -32.85 16.70 -0.98
C ARG A 354 -31.58 17.32 -1.55
N GLY A 355 -31.69 18.54 -2.10
CA GLY A 355 -30.52 19.24 -2.67
C GLY A 355 -29.43 19.57 -1.62
N ARG A 356 -29.82 19.85 -0.38
CA ARG A 356 -28.88 20.06 0.73
C ARG A 356 -28.27 18.74 1.17
N THR A 357 -29.09 17.72 1.41
CA THR A 357 -28.63 16.40 1.86
C THR A 357 -27.71 15.73 0.84
N GLU A 358 -27.95 15.89 -0.46
CA GLU A 358 -27.07 15.43 -1.53
C GLU A 358 -25.67 16.09 -1.45
N ARG A 359 -25.60 17.40 -1.18
CA ARG A 359 -24.32 18.10 -1.00
C ARG A 359 -23.59 17.63 0.25
N GLU A 360 -24.32 17.43 1.34
CA GLU A 360 -23.77 16.90 2.59
C GLU A 360 -23.21 15.49 2.41
N PHE A 361 -23.96 14.61 1.75
CA PHE A 361 -23.52 13.28 1.37
C PHE A 361 -22.21 13.29 0.57
N LYS A 362 -22.15 14.07 -0.52
CA LYS A 362 -20.93 14.16 -1.35
C LYS A 362 -19.74 14.75 -0.58
N SER A 363 -19.99 15.74 0.28
CA SER A 363 -18.97 16.31 1.15
C SER A 363 -18.43 15.29 2.15
N LEU A 364 -19.31 14.49 2.74
CA LEU A 364 -18.96 13.48 3.73
C LEU A 364 -18.20 12.31 3.10
N LEU A 365 -18.58 11.88 1.90
CA LEU A 365 -17.81 10.89 1.15
C LEU A 365 -16.37 11.35 0.91
N TRP A 366 -16.17 12.61 0.52
CA TRP A 366 -14.81 13.15 0.35
C TRP A 366 -14.06 13.20 1.68
N LYS A 367 -14.73 13.62 2.76
CA LYS A 367 -14.14 13.65 4.11
C LYS A 367 -13.66 12.26 4.53
N TRP A 368 -14.45 11.21 4.30
CA TRP A 368 -14.05 9.83 4.61
C TRP A 368 -12.91 9.35 3.71
N PHE A 369 -12.98 9.61 2.41
CA PHE A 369 -11.95 9.16 1.47
C PHE A 369 -10.60 9.86 1.71
N SER A 370 -10.61 11.18 1.84
CA SER A 370 -9.38 11.97 2.00
C SER A 370 -8.64 11.70 3.31
N ARG A 371 -9.35 11.33 4.39
CA ARG A 371 -8.74 10.82 5.64
C ARG A 371 -7.89 9.57 5.46
N LYS A 372 -8.08 8.82 4.38
CA LYS A 372 -7.31 7.62 4.07
C LYS A 372 -5.96 7.93 3.45
N LEU A 373 -5.77 9.13 2.90
CA LEU A 373 -4.54 9.53 2.22
C LEU A 373 -3.48 9.92 3.25
N VAL A 374 -2.38 9.16 3.27
CA VAL A 374 -1.24 9.39 4.16
C VAL A 374 -0.05 9.81 3.30
N LEU A 375 0.30 11.08 3.33
CA LEU A 375 1.43 11.61 2.57
C LEU A 375 2.72 11.41 3.35
N VAL A 376 3.73 10.84 2.69
CA VAL A 376 5.08 10.70 3.23
C VAL A 376 6.02 11.50 2.34
N GLU A 377 6.14 12.79 2.63
CA GLU A 377 6.81 13.78 1.78
C GLU A 377 8.34 13.64 1.72
N ASP A 378 8.93 12.91 2.66
CA ASP A 378 10.37 12.66 2.70
C ASP A 378 10.77 11.66 1.61
N TYR A 379 11.23 12.17 0.47
CA TYR A 379 11.71 11.36 -0.66
C TYR A 379 12.88 10.42 -0.29
N HIS A 380 13.66 10.78 0.73
CA HIS A 380 14.80 10.00 1.19
C HIS A 380 14.48 9.09 2.39
N ILE A 381 13.20 8.93 2.71
CA ILE A 381 12.75 8.05 3.78
C ILE A 381 13.31 6.63 3.59
N LYS A 382 13.84 6.09 4.68
CA LYS A 382 14.31 4.70 4.74
C LYS A 382 13.14 3.73 4.96
N GLY A 383 13.28 2.53 4.44
CA GLY A 383 12.27 1.48 4.44
C GLY A 383 11.83 1.10 5.84
N ASP A 384 12.73 1.06 6.83
CA ASP A 384 12.37 0.83 8.23
C ASP A 384 11.48 1.97 8.77
N ARG A 385 11.79 3.22 8.45
CA ARG A 385 10.97 4.36 8.88
C ARG A 385 9.61 4.35 8.20
N LEU A 386 9.56 4.05 6.91
CA LEU A 386 8.29 3.90 6.17
C LEU A 386 7.46 2.74 6.74
N THR A 387 8.09 1.61 7.06
CA THR A 387 7.45 0.46 7.72
C THR A 387 6.87 0.87 9.07
N ARG A 388 7.59 1.65 9.87
CA ARG A 388 7.08 2.19 11.15
C ARG A 388 5.89 3.13 10.96
N ILE A 389 5.90 3.99 9.94
CA ILE A 389 4.75 4.85 9.59
C ILE A 389 3.54 3.98 9.23
N ILE A 390 3.72 2.93 8.42
CA ILE A 390 2.63 2.03 8.03
C ILE A 390 2.09 1.29 9.26
N ALA A 391 2.98 0.80 10.13
CA ALA A 391 2.59 0.14 11.38
C ALA A 391 1.81 1.08 12.31
N SER A 392 2.24 2.34 12.46
CA SER A 392 1.54 3.30 13.35
C SER A 392 0.12 3.64 12.90
N HIS A 393 -0.16 3.54 11.60
CA HIS A 393 -1.49 3.72 11.00
C HIS A 393 -2.33 2.43 10.97
N THR A 394 -1.74 1.31 11.41
CA THR A 394 -2.42 0.03 11.55
C THR A 394 -2.93 -0.08 12.99
N PRO A 395 -4.19 -0.44 13.23
CA PRO A 395 -4.66 -0.69 14.59
C PRO A 395 -3.90 -1.87 15.24
N PRO A 396 -3.57 -1.83 16.54
CA PRO A 396 -3.00 -2.98 17.25
C PRO A 396 -3.86 -4.22 17.06
N GLY A 397 -3.25 -5.41 17.03
CA GLY A 397 -3.94 -6.69 16.83
C GLY A 397 -4.38 -6.99 15.39
N PHE A 398 -4.29 -6.03 14.47
CA PHE A 398 -4.75 -6.21 13.09
C PHE A 398 -3.66 -6.80 12.21
N LEU A 399 -4.11 -7.57 11.21
CA LEU A 399 -3.34 -7.90 10.02
C LEU A 399 -3.52 -6.78 8.98
N ASN A 400 -2.47 -6.03 8.68
CA ASN A 400 -2.47 -5.08 7.56
C ASN A 400 -1.91 -5.72 6.29
N ARG A 401 -2.80 -5.93 5.33
CA ARG A 401 -2.46 -6.37 3.97
C ARG A 401 -2.16 -5.12 3.12
N ILE A 402 -0.93 -5.02 2.63
CA ILE A 402 -0.40 -3.85 1.94
C ILE A 402 -0.12 -4.23 0.48
N MET A 403 -0.80 -3.58 -0.47
CA MET A 403 -0.47 -3.69 -1.88
C MET A 403 0.43 -2.53 -2.31
N GLY A 404 1.67 -2.82 -2.69
CA GLY A 404 2.54 -1.86 -3.37
C GLY A 404 2.08 -1.65 -4.80
N VAL A 405 1.93 -0.39 -5.21
CA VAL A 405 1.48 -0.01 -6.56
C VAL A 405 2.31 1.15 -7.10
N GLN A 406 2.43 1.22 -8.42
CA GLN A 406 3.08 2.29 -9.15
C GLN A 406 4.59 2.44 -8.85
N ASN A 407 5.46 2.09 -9.81
CA ASN A 407 6.92 2.29 -9.79
C ASN A 407 7.72 1.67 -8.63
N ILE A 408 8.82 0.99 -8.96
CA ILE A 408 9.80 0.50 -7.98
C ILE A 408 11.11 1.30 -8.04
N LYS A 409 11.10 2.51 -7.45
CA LYS A 409 12.27 3.41 -7.40
C LYS A 409 12.32 4.18 -6.08
N GLY A 410 13.48 4.74 -5.75
CA GLY A 410 13.66 5.61 -4.58
C GLY A 410 13.14 4.95 -3.30
N PRO A 411 12.25 5.61 -2.54
CA PRO A 411 11.75 5.07 -1.26
C PRO A 411 10.95 3.77 -1.43
N GLY A 412 10.26 3.57 -2.55
CA GLY A 412 9.55 2.32 -2.82
C GLY A 412 10.49 1.14 -3.05
N LEU A 413 11.66 1.36 -3.67
CA LEU A 413 12.67 0.33 -3.85
C LEU A 413 13.33 -0.07 -2.51
N ASP A 414 13.68 0.92 -1.69
CA ASP A 414 14.24 0.70 -0.35
C ASP A 414 13.28 -0.08 0.55
N PHE A 415 11.97 0.20 0.44
CA PHE A 415 10.92 -0.57 1.12
C PHE A 415 10.89 -2.04 0.69
N VAL A 416 10.96 -2.35 -0.61
CA VAL A 416 11.02 -3.74 -1.09
C VAL A 416 12.26 -4.45 -0.58
N TYR A 417 13.42 -3.79 -0.55
CA TYR A 417 14.64 -4.38 -0.01
C TYR A 417 14.50 -4.78 1.47
N ARG A 418 13.76 -4.02 2.29
CA ARG A 418 13.48 -4.44 3.68
C ARG A 418 12.64 -5.71 3.75
N TRP A 419 11.68 -5.89 2.85
CA TRP A 419 10.87 -7.11 2.77
C TRP A 419 11.64 -8.30 2.21
N GLN A 420 12.57 -8.09 1.27
CA GLN A 420 13.49 -9.12 0.79
C GLN A 420 14.45 -9.57 1.90
N ALA A 421 15.04 -8.62 2.63
CA ALA A 421 15.88 -8.90 3.79
C ALA A 421 15.11 -9.67 4.87
N TRP A 422 13.86 -9.27 5.14
CA TRP A 422 12.97 -10.01 6.04
C TRP A 422 12.73 -11.46 5.61
N ASP A 423 12.38 -11.69 4.35
CA ASP A 423 12.12 -13.03 3.83
C ASP A 423 13.35 -13.94 3.97
N ALA A 424 14.53 -13.44 3.60
CA ALA A 424 15.80 -14.15 3.76
C ALA A 424 16.12 -14.44 5.23
N CYS A 425 15.99 -13.44 6.11
CA CYS A 425 16.24 -13.58 7.55
C CYS A 425 15.29 -14.60 8.19
N ARG A 426 13.99 -14.52 7.85
CA ARG A 426 12.97 -15.45 8.32
C ARG A 426 13.25 -16.87 7.86
N ALA A 427 13.64 -17.06 6.59
CA ALA A 427 13.97 -18.38 6.06
C ALA A 427 15.16 -19.00 6.82
N ALA A 428 16.21 -18.22 7.09
CA ALA A 428 17.32 -18.67 7.91
C ALA A 428 16.87 -19.00 9.35
N CYS A 429 16.08 -18.14 9.98
CA CYS A 429 15.50 -18.40 11.30
C CYS A 429 14.62 -19.66 11.34
N ASN A 430 13.86 -19.97 10.29
CA ASN A 430 13.06 -21.19 10.21
C ASN A 430 13.92 -22.45 10.27
N ARG A 431 15.10 -22.44 9.65
CA ARG A 431 16.07 -23.55 9.73
C ARG A 431 16.55 -23.78 11.17
N LEU A 432 16.71 -22.71 11.97
CA LEU A 432 17.04 -22.83 13.39
C LEU A 432 15.89 -23.42 14.22
N ARG A 433 14.64 -23.35 13.73
CA ARG A 433 13.46 -23.87 14.42
C ARG A 433 13.19 -25.34 14.12
N THR A 434 13.85 -25.94 13.14
CA THR A 434 13.68 -27.37 12.82
C THR A 434 14.45 -28.26 13.80
N GLN A 435 14.20 -29.58 13.78
CA GLN A 435 14.88 -30.54 14.64
C GLN A 435 16.20 -31.06 14.06
N ASP A 436 16.48 -30.79 12.78
CA ASP A 436 17.64 -31.29 12.06
C ASP A 436 18.91 -30.49 12.41
N PRO A 437 19.96 -31.11 12.97
CA PRO A 437 21.22 -30.44 13.28
C PRO A 437 21.90 -29.79 12.08
N ASP A 438 21.80 -30.37 10.88
CA ASP A 438 22.46 -29.84 9.68
C ASP A 438 21.74 -28.58 9.19
N GLU A 439 20.41 -28.56 9.22
CA GLU A 439 19.63 -27.37 8.92
C GLU A 439 19.91 -26.24 9.93
N ILE A 440 19.99 -26.56 11.22
CA ILE A 440 20.34 -25.59 12.26
C ILE A 440 21.73 -24.98 11.99
N ALA A 441 22.71 -25.81 11.64
CA ALA A 441 24.06 -25.35 11.33
C ALA A 441 24.08 -24.43 10.08
N GLN A 442 23.35 -24.80 9.03
CA GLN A 442 23.20 -23.97 7.83
C GLN A 442 22.53 -22.64 8.15
N GLY A 443 21.44 -22.65 8.92
CA GLY A 443 20.74 -21.43 9.30
C GLY A 443 21.60 -20.50 10.18
N LEU A 444 22.39 -21.05 11.09
CA LEU A 444 23.37 -20.27 11.88
C LEU A 444 24.43 -19.64 10.98
N SER A 445 24.95 -20.37 9.99
CA SER A 445 25.91 -19.83 9.01
C SER A 445 25.31 -18.69 8.19
N GLN A 446 24.07 -18.85 7.72
CA GLN A 446 23.35 -17.82 6.96
C GLN A 446 23.11 -16.56 7.79
N LEU A 447 22.68 -16.70 9.05
CA LEU A 447 22.53 -15.58 9.97
C LEU A 447 23.89 -14.98 10.39
N ASP A 448 24.98 -15.72 10.23
CA ASP A 448 26.32 -15.19 10.49
C ASP A 448 26.76 -14.18 9.45
N GLU A 449 26.45 -14.44 8.20
CA GLU A 449 26.75 -13.54 7.07
C GLU A 449 25.71 -12.44 6.89
N PHE A 450 24.52 -12.58 7.49
CA PHE A 450 23.43 -11.62 7.35
C PHE A 450 23.72 -10.29 8.07
N THR A 451 23.54 -9.17 7.35
CA THR A 451 23.82 -7.80 7.85
C THR A 451 22.61 -6.87 7.81
N GLU A 452 21.53 -7.24 7.12
CA GLU A 452 20.39 -6.37 6.81
C GLU A 452 19.26 -6.45 7.85
N PHE A 453 19.59 -6.65 9.13
CA PHE A 453 18.59 -6.67 10.19
C PHE A 453 17.82 -5.34 10.24
N GLY A 454 16.50 -5.44 10.42
CA GLY A 454 15.59 -4.30 10.48
C GLY A 454 14.39 -4.58 11.37
N ILE A 455 13.45 -3.63 11.42
CA ILE A 455 12.33 -3.70 12.36
C ILE A 455 11.35 -4.85 12.04
N LEU A 456 11.33 -5.33 10.79
CA LEU A 456 10.53 -6.50 10.39
C LEU A 456 11.07 -7.81 10.96
N SER A 457 12.40 -7.90 11.18
CA SER A 457 13.06 -9.12 11.64
C SER A 457 13.28 -9.20 13.15
N GLU A 458 13.19 -8.07 13.84
CA GLU A 458 13.64 -7.92 15.23
C GLU A 458 13.00 -8.93 16.20
N GLU A 459 11.67 -8.94 16.25
CA GLU A 459 10.91 -9.82 17.16
C GLU A 459 11.19 -11.29 16.84
N TYR A 460 11.16 -11.64 15.54
CA TYR A 460 11.31 -13.02 15.09
C TYR A 460 12.69 -13.61 15.37
N VAL A 461 13.75 -12.81 15.19
CA VAL A 461 15.13 -13.22 15.50
C VAL A 461 15.27 -13.46 17.01
N LEU A 462 14.78 -12.52 17.83
CA LEU A 462 14.86 -12.65 19.30
C LEU A 462 14.06 -13.85 19.83
N GLU A 463 12.88 -14.12 19.28
CA GLU A 463 12.12 -15.34 19.58
C GLU A 463 12.86 -16.60 19.15
N THR A 464 13.44 -16.61 17.95
CA THR A 464 14.16 -17.77 17.42
C THR A 464 15.40 -18.10 18.27
N ILE A 465 16.17 -17.08 18.66
CA ILE A 465 17.33 -17.25 19.57
C ILE A 465 16.86 -17.80 20.92
N ARG A 466 15.83 -17.21 21.54
CA ARG A 466 15.29 -17.68 22.82
C ARG A 466 14.84 -19.15 22.74
N GLY A 467 14.03 -19.48 21.73
CA GLY A 467 13.53 -20.83 21.51
C GLY A 467 14.65 -21.84 21.23
N LEU A 468 15.72 -21.46 20.52
CA LEU A 468 16.84 -22.36 20.29
C LEU A 468 17.66 -22.61 21.57
N ARG A 469 17.87 -21.59 22.42
CA ARG A 469 18.61 -21.74 23.69
C ARG A 469 17.97 -22.73 24.66
N GLU A 470 16.65 -22.88 24.61
CA GLU A 470 15.91 -23.83 25.46
C GLU A 470 16.06 -25.29 25.02
N ARG A 471 16.60 -25.54 23.82
CA ARG A 471 16.67 -26.88 23.23
C ARG A 471 17.98 -27.61 23.60
N PRO A 472 17.97 -28.95 23.69
CA PRO A 472 19.17 -29.74 24.02
C PRO A 472 20.35 -29.51 23.06
N VAL A 473 20.07 -29.27 21.78
CA VAL A 473 21.09 -29.01 20.74
C VAL A 473 21.93 -27.76 21.06
N ALA A 474 21.36 -26.77 21.75
CA ALA A 474 22.06 -25.55 22.17
C ALA A 474 22.97 -25.74 23.40
N ARG A 475 23.15 -26.97 23.90
CA ARG A 475 24.18 -27.27 24.91
C ARG A 475 25.59 -27.37 24.32
N SER A 476 25.70 -27.45 22.99
CA SER A 476 26.99 -27.40 22.30
C SER A 476 27.61 -26.00 22.42
N GLU A 477 28.87 -25.94 22.87
CA GLU A 477 29.63 -24.69 23.00
C GLU A 477 29.70 -23.89 21.68
N LYS A 478 29.79 -24.60 20.54
CA LYS A 478 29.78 -24.00 19.20
C LYS A 478 28.48 -23.24 18.94
N ILE A 479 27.34 -23.85 19.27
CA ILE A 479 26.02 -23.24 19.05
C ILE A 479 25.77 -22.08 20.02
N GLN A 480 26.19 -22.22 21.28
CA GLN A 480 26.10 -21.12 22.26
C GLN A 480 26.89 -19.90 21.80
N THR A 481 28.14 -20.11 21.38
CA THR A 481 29.00 -19.04 20.86
C THR A 481 28.40 -18.37 19.64
N ALA A 482 27.86 -19.15 18.69
CA ALA A 482 27.19 -18.61 17.51
C ALA A 482 25.95 -17.77 17.88
N LEU A 483 25.14 -18.23 18.83
CA LEU A 483 23.96 -17.52 19.32
C LEU A 483 24.32 -16.22 20.06
N ASP A 484 25.39 -16.22 20.87
CA ASP A 484 25.86 -15.02 21.56
C ASP A 484 26.36 -13.97 20.57
N ASN A 485 27.12 -14.39 19.55
CA ASN A 485 27.59 -13.50 18.49
C ASN A 485 26.43 -12.94 17.66
N LEU A 486 25.47 -13.79 17.27
CA LEU A 486 24.25 -13.37 16.57
C LEU A 486 23.45 -12.36 17.41
N SER A 487 23.24 -12.65 18.70
CA SER A 487 22.52 -11.75 19.61
C SER A 487 23.19 -10.37 19.70
N ARG A 488 24.52 -10.34 19.83
CA ARG A 488 25.29 -9.09 19.91
C ARG A 488 25.25 -8.28 18.61
N ARG A 489 25.41 -8.95 17.46
CA ARG A 489 25.34 -8.29 16.13
C ARG A 489 23.95 -7.75 15.87
N HIS A 490 22.91 -8.55 16.15
CA HIS A 490 21.52 -8.13 16.05
C HIS A 490 21.25 -6.90 16.94
N GLU A 491 21.69 -6.90 18.19
CA GLU A 491 21.52 -5.76 19.10
C GLU A 491 22.20 -4.49 18.57
N LEU A 492 23.42 -4.61 18.02
CA LEU A 492 24.14 -3.47 17.43
C LEU A 492 23.44 -2.93 16.18
N ALA A 493 22.94 -3.82 15.31
CA ALA A 493 22.17 -3.45 14.13
C ALA A 493 20.88 -2.71 14.54
N MET A 494 20.12 -3.26 15.49
CA MET A 494 18.88 -2.64 15.97
C MET A 494 19.11 -1.32 16.69
N LYS A 495 20.23 -1.14 17.42
CA LYS A 495 20.62 0.17 17.97
C LYS A 495 20.79 1.22 16.87
N THR A 496 21.40 0.85 15.74
CA THR A 496 21.60 1.73 14.59
C THR A 496 20.26 2.10 13.95
N VAL A 497 19.40 1.11 13.73
CA VAL A 497 18.04 1.29 13.19
C VAL A 497 17.22 2.21 14.11
N ARG A 498 17.16 1.95 15.43
CA ARG A 498 16.42 2.78 16.38
C ARG A 498 16.94 4.21 16.44
N HIS A 499 18.25 4.41 16.46
CA HIS A 499 18.84 5.75 16.43
C HIS A 499 18.49 6.51 15.14
N SER A 500 18.40 5.82 14.00
CA SER A 500 17.93 6.42 12.74
C SER A 500 16.46 6.84 12.80
N LEU A 501 15.65 6.13 13.57
CA LEU A 501 14.21 6.41 13.74
C LEU A 501 14.00 7.56 14.74
N ASP A 502 14.71 7.55 15.87
CA ASP A 502 14.62 8.55 16.94
C ASP A 502 15.08 9.95 16.50
N LYS A 503 16.15 10.04 15.69
CA LYS A 503 16.64 11.32 15.13
C LYS A 503 15.57 12.05 14.33
N THR A 504 14.57 11.34 13.81
CA THR A 504 13.49 11.90 13.00
C THR A 504 12.12 11.85 13.67
N GLU A 505 11.94 11.07 14.73
CA GLU A 505 10.70 11.02 15.54
C GLU A 505 10.43 12.29 16.36
N ARG A 506 11.48 13.05 16.71
CA ARG A 506 11.35 14.36 17.41
C ARG A 506 10.54 15.41 16.64
N LEU A 507 10.21 15.17 15.37
CA LEU A 507 9.35 16.03 14.54
C LEU A 507 8.01 15.37 14.15
N GLY A 508 7.83 14.05 14.31
CA GLY A 508 6.75 13.31 13.62
C GLY A 508 5.75 12.54 14.50
N ALA A 509 6.15 12.06 15.68
CA ALA A 509 5.28 11.20 16.50
C ALA A 509 4.06 11.95 17.08
N LEU A 510 4.20 13.27 17.30
CA LEU A 510 3.12 14.17 17.74
C LEU A 510 2.27 14.72 16.58
N ALA A 511 2.71 14.54 15.33
CA ALA A 511 2.04 15.08 14.15
C ALA A 511 0.92 14.16 13.64
N TRP A 512 1.05 12.82 13.71
CA TRP A 512 0.00 11.91 13.21
C TRP A 512 -1.32 11.97 13.99
N ILE A 513 -1.27 12.13 15.33
CA ILE A 513 -2.47 12.29 16.17
C ILE A 513 -3.27 13.56 15.79
N VAL A 514 -2.64 14.50 15.08
CA VAL A 514 -3.19 15.82 14.75
C VAL A 514 -3.47 15.99 13.24
N SER A 515 -2.65 15.41 12.36
CA SER A 515 -2.70 15.68 10.91
C SER A 515 -3.86 15.00 10.16
N GLY A 516 -4.45 13.91 10.68
CA GLY A 516 -5.55 13.22 9.98
C GLY A 516 -6.85 14.03 9.88
N VAL A 517 -7.01 15.05 10.73
CA VAL A 517 -8.16 15.97 10.68
C VAL A 517 -7.71 17.40 10.35
N GLU A 518 -6.54 17.84 10.81
CA GLU A 518 -6.06 19.20 10.55
C GLU A 518 -5.51 19.40 9.11
N SER A 519 -5.03 18.35 8.41
CA SER A 519 -4.53 18.52 7.03
C SER A 519 -5.62 18.93 6.02
N LEU A 520 -6.90 18.67 6.32
CA LEU A 520 -8.01 19.01 5.42
C LEU A 520 -8.64 20.37 5.69
N LEU A 521 -8.59 20.89 6.92
CA LEU A 521 -8.85 22.31 7.16
C LEU A 521 -7.74 23.18 6.57
N GLU A 522 -6.50 22.66 6.51
CA GLU A 522 -5.39 23.29 5.80
C GLU A 522 -5.43 23.09 4.27
N THR A 523 -6.09 22.07 3.73
CA THR A 523 -6.17 21.84 2.26
C THR A 523 -6.92 22.97 1.53
N GLY A 524 -7.95 23.56 2.15
CA GLY A 524 -8.61 24.77 1.65
C GLY A 524 -7.67 25.98 1.63
N ASP A 525 -6.82 26.09 2.65
CA ASP A 525 -5.80 27.13 2.76
C ASP A 525 -4.66 26.88 1.77
N THR A 526 -4.26 25.64 1.49
CA THR A 526 -3.25 25.28 0.47
C THR A 526 -3.70 25.64 -0.95
N ILE A 527 -4.98 25.48 -1.28
CA ILE A 527 -5.53 25.88 -2.59
C ILE A 527 -5.65 27.41 -2.71
N ARG A 528 -6.07 28.09 -1.63
CA ARG A 528 -6.06 29.56 -1.59
C ARG A 528 -4.64 30.12 -1.67
N ARG A 529 -3.67 29.47 -1.03
CA ARG A 529 -2.24 29.81 -1.10
C ARG A 529 -1.63 29.55 -2.47
N ARG A 530 -1.99 28.45 -3.13
CA ARG A 530 -1.57 28.18 -4.52
C ARG A 530 -2.12 29.25 -5.46
N LYS A 531 -3.42 29.57 -5.38
CA LYS A 531 -4.01 30.68 -6.15
C LYS A 531 -3.37 32.04 -5.83
N ALA A 532 -3.05 32.30 -4.57
CA ALA A 532 -2.36 33.53 -4.17
C ALA A 532 -0.91 33.57 -4.67
N ALA A 533 -0.19 32.44 -4.65
CA ALA A 533 1.16 32.33 -5.19
C ALA A 533 1.15 32.47 -6.72
N ASP A 534 0.23 31.81 -7.41
CA ASP A 534 0.03 31.93 -8.86
C ASP A 534 -0.29 33.39 -9.24
N GLN A 535 -1.12 34.09 -8.46
CA GLN A 535 -1.39 35.52 -8.63
C GLN A 535 -0.16 36.39 -8.39
N ILE A 536 0.65 36.09 -7.36
CA ILE A 536 1.93 36.79 -7.10
C ILE A 536 2.90 36.59 -8.28
N TYR A 537 2.94 35.39 -8.88
CA TYR A 537 3.75 35.13 -10.07
C TYR A 537 3.21 35.86 -11.30
N GLU A 538 1.90 35.86 -11.54
CA GLU A 538 1.28 36.65 -12.62
C GLU A 538 1.54 38.15 -12.44
N ASP A 539 1.38 38.68 -11.23
CA ASP A 539 1.60 40.09 -10.94
C ASP A 539 3.08 40.47 -11.04
N LEU A 540 4.00 39.54 -10.78
CA LEU A 540 5.44 39.73 -11.03
C LEU A 540 5.76 39.74 -12.54
N VAL A 541 5.16 38.83 -13.31
CA VAL A 541 5.32 38.75 -14.78
C VAL A 541 4.74 39.99 -15.48
N HIS A 542 3.61 40.49 -14.99
CA HIS A 542 2.97 41.70 -15.50
C HIS A 542 3.51 43.00 -14.88
N LEU A 543 4.62 42.94 -14.13
CA LEU A 543 5.31 44.08 -13.50
C LEU A 543 4.41 44.93 -12.58
N ARG A 544 3.36 44.34 -12.01
CA ARG A 544 2.45 45.00 -11.05
C ARG A 544 3.05 45.07 -9.65
N ILE A 545 3.97 44.16 -9.33
CA ILE A 545 4.74 44.16 -8.07
C ILE A 545 6.24 43.94 -8.35
N GLY A 546 7.09 44.48 -7.48
CA GLY A 546 8.55 44.28 -7.54
C GLY A 546 9.01 42.98 -6.85
N GLN A 547 10.18 42.45 -7.23
CA GLN A 547 10.74 41.20 -6.71
C GLN A 547 10.85 41.15 -5.18
N ALA A 548 11.30 42.23 -4.53
CA ALA A 548 11.42 42.28 -3.07
C ALA A 548 10.06 42.10 -2.37
N ARG A 549 8.97 42.61 -2.98
CA ARG A 549 7.61 42.46 -2.44
C ARG A 549 7.06 41.06 -2.68
N ALA A 550 7.30 40.48 -3.85
CA ALA A 550 6.94 39.09 -4.13
C ALA A 550 7.60 38.12 -3.14
N VAL A 551 8.88 38.30 -2.83
CA VAL A 551 9.61 37.46 -1.85
C VAL A 551 9.03 37.62 -0.44
N ALA A 552 8.72 38.85 -0.01
CA ALA A 552 8.15 39.10 1.30
C ALA A 552 6.73 38.49 1.45
N GLU A 553 5.91 38.58 0.41
CA GLU A 553 4.55 38.01 0.43
C GLU A 553 4.57 36.47 0.35
N LEU A 554 5.50 35.88 -0.41
CA LEU A 554 5.74 34.42 -0.42
C LEU A 554 6.25 33.93 0.95
N GLN A 555 7.11 34.68 1.62
CA GLN A 555 7.58 34.34 2.98
C GLN A 555 6.46 34.47 4.03
N ALA A 556 5.56 35.45 3.88
CA ALA A 556 4.40 35.61 4.76
C ALA A 556 3.39 34.46 4.59
N LEU A 557 3.23 33.93 3.37
CA LEU A 557 2.40 32.75 3.08
C LEU A 557 2.93 31.47 3.78
N ASN A 558 4.24 31.38 4.03
CA ASN A 558 4.86 30.24 4.71
C ASN A 558 4.81 30.29 6.26
N LYS A 559 4.72 31.48 6.89
CA LYS A 559 4.78 31.62 8.36
C LYS A 559 3.52 31.23 9.15
N ARG A 560 2.38 30.99 8.51
CA ARG A 560 1.07 30.68 9.17
C ARG A 560 0.88 29.20 9.57
N GLN A 561 1.96 28.43 9.70
CA GLN A 561 2.00 26.96 9.69
C GLN A 561 1.61 26.21 10.99
N HIS A 562 1.16 26.83 12.10
CA HIS A 562 1.06 26.11 13.39
C HIS A 562 -0.29 26.27 14.12
N GLY A 563 -1.14 25.22 14.05
CA GLY A 563 -2.32 24.97 14.88
C GLY A 563 -2.15 23.69 15.73
N GLY A 564 -2.86 23.57 16.87
CA GLY A 564 -2.61 22.50 17.86
C GLY A 564 -3.64 22.39 19.01
N TRP A 565 -4.94 22.35 18.69
CA TRP A 565 -5.99 22.36 19.71
C TRP A 565 -6.27 20.98 20.34
N LEU A 566 -6.17 19.89 19.57
CA LEU A 566 -6.40 18.52 20.08
C LEU A 566 -5.26 18.05 21.00
N LEU A 567 -4.03 18.45 20.69
CA LEU A 567 -2.85 18.28 21.53
C LEU A 567 -3.02 18.93 22.90
N LYS A 568 -3.74 20.04 22.98
CA LYS A 568 -4.02 20.73 24.24
C LYS A 568 -4.91 19.87 25.14
N ARG A 569 -5.95 19.22 24.60
CA ARG A 569 -6.85 18.33 25.35
C ARG A 569 -6.19 17.04 25.82
N LEU A 570 -5.44 16.36 24.96
CA LEU A 570 -4.72 15.12 25.31
C LEU A 570 -3.59 15.37 26.31
N ARG A 571 -2.87 16.49 26.16
CA ARG A 571 -1.82 16.91 27.09
C ARG A 571 -2.39 17.39 28.42
N ASP A 572 -3.56 18.03 28.42
CA ASP A 572 -4.28 18.40 29.65
C ASP A 572 -4.78 17.14 30.39
N LEU A 573 -5.20 16.09 29.68
CA LEU A 573 -5.69 14.85 30.29
C LEU A 573 -4.55 13.98 30.85
N LEU A 574 -3.46 13.82 30.08
CA LEU A 574 -2.24 13.11 30.53
C LEU A 574 -1.47 13.89 31.60
N GLY A 575 -1.44 15.22 31.50
CA GLY A 575 -0.84 16.12 32.49
C GLY A 575 -1.58 16.08 33.84
N ARG A 576 -2.92 16.00 33.83
CA ARG A 576 -3.73 15.83 35.04
C ARG A 576 -3.52 14.48 35.75
N LEU A 577 -3.10 13.44 35.02
CA LEU A 577 -2.81 12.11 35.58
C LEU A 577 -1.38 11.98 36.11
N ASN A 578 -0.41 12.74 35.57
CA ASN A 578 0.96 12.79 36.09
C ASN A 578 1.12 13.74 37.30
N LEU A 579 0.17 14.66 37.52
CA LEU A 579 0.18 15.56 38.69
C LEU A 579 -0.32 14.92 39.98
N SER A 580 -0.78 13.67 39.97
CA SER A 580 -1.17 12.91 41.17
C SER A 580 -0.08 11.99 41.73
N ARG A 581 1.17 12.10 41.26
CA ARG A 581 2.33 11.34 41.77
C ARG A 581 3.49 12.19 42.31
N VAL A 582 3.26 13.48 42.55
CA VAL A 582 4.19 14.28 43.35
C VAL A 582 3.63 14.37 44.76
N ASP A 583 4.12 13.46 45.60
CA ASP A 583 4.06 13.57 47.05
C ASP A 583 4.81 14.87 47.45
N PRO A 584 4.16 15.88 48.06
CA PRO A 584 4.91 16.97 48.66
C PRO A 584 5.34 16.47 50.04
N GLY A 585 6.60 16.07 50.17
CA GLY A 585 7.16 15.50 51.39
C GLY A 585 6.84 16.32 52.66
N GLY A 586 6.43 15.59 53.69
CA GLY A 586 6.21 16.03 55.07
C GLY A 586 5.91 14.84 55.95
#